data_AF-A0A950JED8-F1
#
_entry.id   AF-A0A950JED8-F1
#
_cell.length_a   1.000
_cell.length_b   1.000
_cell.length_c   1.000
_cell.angle_alpha   90.00
_cell.angle_beta   90.00
_cell.angle_gamma   90.00
#
_symmetry.space_group_name_H-M   'P 1'
#
loop_
_entity.id
_entity.type
_entity.pdbx_description
1 polymer ?
#
loop_
_entity_poly.entity_id
_entity_poly.type
_entity_poly.pdbx_seq_one_letter_code
_entity_poly.pdbx_strand_id
1 'polypeptide(L)'
;MSEDNHDNARWRLDGVRVVRSSELDINTAQTPGMNRAAAITHARAGAEKLWAGTVVIHPKAKTGAHHHGPVESVIYVVSGRAR
;
A
#
# COMPACT_ATOMS: atom_id res chain seq x y z
N MET A 1 -22.31 19.28 -32.91
CA MET A 1 -22.09 19.41 -31.45
C MET A 1 -21.05 18.37 -31.07
N SER A 2 -19.94 18.84 -30.54
CA SER A 2 -18.70 18.10 -30.31
C SER A 2 -18.63 17.63 -28.86
N GLU A 3 -18.79 16.33 -28.64
CA GLU A 3 -18.44 15.65 -27.39
C GLU A 3 -17.13 14.87 -27.61
N ASP A 4 -16.41 14.63 -26.52
CA ASP A 4 -15.19 13.80 -26.43
C ASP A 4 -13.85 14.35 -26.94
N ASN A 5 -13.27 15.29 -26.20
CA ASN A 5 -11.80 15.40 -26.16
C ASN A 5 -11.19 15.83 -24.81
N HIS A 6 -11.98 16.04 -23.76
CA HIS A 6 -11.48 16.52 -22.45
C HIS A 6 -11.30 15.42 -21.39
N ASP A 7 -11.99 14.28 -21.48
CA ASP A 7 -11.92 13.25 -20.43
C ASP A 7 -10.72 12.30 -20.57
N ASN A 8 -10.22 12.08 -21.78
CA ASN A 8 -9.15 11.11 -22.03
C ASN A 8 -7.79 11.48 -21.43
N ALA A 9 -7.55 12.75 -21.08
CA ALA A 9 -6.28 13.20 -20.50
C ALA A 9 -6.30 13.35 -18.97
N ARG A 10 -7.49 13.54 -18.37
CA ARG A 10 -7.63 13.88 -16.96
C ARG A 10 -7.22 12.74 -16.02
N TRP A 11 -7.55 11.49 -16.33
CA TRP A 11 -7.14 10.36 -15.49
C TRP A 11 -5.61 10.19 -15.43
N ARG A 12 -4.90 10.57 -16.51
CA ARG A 12 -3.45 10.42 -16.60
C ARG A 12 -2.71 11.47 -15.78
N LEU A 13 -3.26 12.68 -15.67
CA LEU A 13 -2.65 13.79 -14.93
C LEU A 13 -3.22 13.93 -13.51
N ASP A 14 -4.48 13.59 -13.30
CA ASP A 14 -5.23 13.82 -12.05
C ASP A 14 -5.84 12.54 -11.44
N GLY A 15 -5.88 11.42 -12.18
CA GLY A 15 -6.50 10.16 -11.73
C GLY A 15 -5.54 9.09 -11.22
N VAL A 16 -4.23 9.27 -11.45
CA VAL A 16 -3.19 8.34 -10.97
C VAL A 16 -2.27 9.07 -10.01
N ARG A 17 -2.15 8.52 -8.80
CA ARG A 17 -1.18 8.99 -7.82
C ARG A 17 -0.06 7.97 -7.68
N VAL A 18 1.18 8.44 -7.86
CA VAL A 18 2.39 7.66 -7.58
C VAL A 18 2.86 7.99 -6.17
N VAL A 19 3.14 6.96 -5.35
CA VAL A 19 3.82 7.10 -4.06
C VAL A 19 5.21 6.49 -4.19
N ARG A 20 6.24 7.33 -4.13
CA ARG A 20 7.64 6.91 -4.22
C ARG A 20 8.11 6.32 -2.89
N SER A 21 9.20 5.55 -2.93
CA SER A 21 9.80 4.95 -1.73
C SER A 21 10.15 5.98 -0.65
N SER A 22 10.55 7.19 -1.04
CA SER A 22 10.89 8.28 -0.11
C SER A 22 9.66 8.95 0.51
N GLU A 23 8.46 8.68 -0.01
CA GLU A 23 7.20 9.24 0.45
C GLU A 23 6.41 8.27 1.35
N LEU A 24 6.96 7.06 1.57
CA LEU A 24 6.39 6.07 2.46
C LEU A 24 6.37 6.57 3.91
N ASP A 25 5.28 6.25 4.60
CA ASP A 25 5.09 6.61 6.00
C ASP A 25 5.61 5.53 6.91
N ILE A 26 6.66 5.82 7.67
CA ILE A 26 7.22 4.89 8.65
C ILE A 26 6.50 4.93 10.01
N ASN A 27 5.61 5.91 10.22
CA ASN A 27 4.83 6.06 11.45
C ASN A 27 3.65 5.09 11.48
N THR A 28 3.95 3.80 11.32
CA THR A 28 3.00 2.71 11.48
C THR A 28 3.28 2.02 12.81
N ALA A 29 2.27 1.33 13.36
CA ALA A 29 2.54 0.42 14.46
C ALA A 29 3.62 -0.57 14.00
N GLN A 30 4.67 -0.77 14.77
CA GLN A 30 5.74 -1.71 14.43
C GLN A 30 5.62 -2.97 15.30
N THR A 31 5.95 -4.11 14.71
CA THR A 31 6.13 -5.37 15.44
C THR A 31 7.62 -5.64 15.50
N PRO A 32 8.21 -6.07 16.63
CA PRO A 32 9.62 -6.40 16.70
C PRO A 32 10.05 -7.34 15.57
N GLY A 33 11.12 -6.97 14.85
CA GLY A 33 11.60 -7.73 13.68
C GLY A 33 10.82 -7.47 12.39
N MET A 34 9.92 -6.49 12.35
CA MET A 34 9.20 -6.09 11.14
C MET A 34 9.23 -4.57 10.99
N ASN A 35 9.77 -4.11 9.87
CA ASN A 35 9.75 -2.69 9.50
C ASN A 35 8.63 -2.48 8.47
N ARG A 36 7.54 -1.85 8.91
CA ARG A 36 6.38 -1.49 8.08
C ARG A 36 6.46 -0.04 7.64
N ALA A 37 6.19 0.21 6.37
CA ALA A 37 6.04 1.55 5.83
C ALA A 37 4.81 1.61 4.91
N ALA A 38 3.94 2.58 5.12
CA ALA A 38 2.67 2.68 4.42
C ALA A 38 2.75 3.59 3.18
N ALA A 39 2.14 3.16 2.08
CA ALA A 39 1.96 3.95 0.87
C ALA A 39 0.53 4.49 0.75
N ILE A 40 -0.46 3.61 0.97
CA ILE A 40 -1.89 3.89 0.84
C ILE A 40 -2.54 3.71 2.20
N THR A 41 -3.10 4.79 2.73
CA THR A 41 -3.93 4.83 3.94
C THR A 41 -5.06 5.85 3.74
N HIS A 42 -6.05 5.86 4.62
CA HIS A 42 -7.04 6.94 4.65
C HIS A 42 -6.37 8.31 4.76
N ALA A 43 -5.46 8.49 5.73
CA ALA A 43 -4.81 9.78 5.99
C ALA A 43 -3.90 10.27 4.83
N ARG A 44 -3.30 9.36 4.06
CA ARG A 44 -2.38 9.73 2.96
C ARG A 44 -3.06 9.82 1.60
N ALA A 45 -4.01 8.93 1.33
CA ALA A 45 -4.56 8.71 0.00
C ALA A 45 -6.10 8.75 -0.03
N GLY A 46 -6.78 9.03 1.08
CA GLY A 46 -8.25 9.01 1.16
C GLY A 46 -8.83 7.60 1.01
N ALA A 47 -8.02 6.55 1.21
CA ALA A 47 -8.48 5.18 1.05
C ALA A 47 -9.43 4.75 2.17
N GLU A 48 -10.61 4.26 1.81
CA GLU A 48 -11.61 3.79 2.78
C GLU A 48 -11.50 2.30 3.08
N LYS A 49 -11.18 1.49 2.07
CA LYS A 49 -11.22 0.02 2.14
C LYS A 49 -9.89 -0.66 1.85
N LEU A 50 -8.87 0.12 1.48
CA LEU A 50 -7.57 -0.39 1.06
C LEU A 50 -6.47 0.16 1.95
N TRP A 51 -5.55 -0.73 2.29
CA TRP A 51 -4.25 -0.39 2.83
C TRP A 51 -3.18 -1.05 1.96
N ALA A 52 -2.12 -0.31 1.64
CA ALA A 52 -0.97 -0.87 0.94
C ALA A 52 0.32 -0.25 1.46
N GLY A 53 1.38 -1.05 1.48
CA GLY A 53 2.68 -0.62 1.95
C GLY A 53 3.71 -1.72 1.74
N THR A 54 4.91 -1.45 2.23
CA THR A 54 6.02 -2.40 2.21
C THR A 54 6.29 -2.91 3.62
N VAL A 55 6.68 -4.17 3.73
CA VAL A 55 7.13 -4.75 4.98
C VAL A 55 8.46 -5.45 4.76
N VAL A 56 9.47 -5.09 5.54
CA VAL A 56 10.71 -5.86 5.66
C VAL A 56 10.63 -6.70 6.91
N ILE A 57 10.54 -8.02 6.75
CA ILE A 57 10.51 -9.00 7.84
C ILE A 57 11.92 -9.52 8.06
N HIS A 58 12.45 -9.34 9.27
CA HIS A 58 13.81 -9.78 9.62
C HIS A 58 13.85 -11.31 9.73
N PRO A 59 15.03 -11.93 9.53
CA PRO A 59 15.17 -13.38 9.64
C PRO A 59 14.62 -13.90 10.97
N LYS A 60 13.81 -14.97 10.90
CA LYS A 60 13.16 -15.65 12.04
C LYS A 60 12.09 -14.83 12.77
N ALA A 61 11.79 -13.60 12.37
CA ALA A 61 10.63 -12.87 12.89
C ALA A 61 9.33 -13.57 12.46
N LYS A 62 8.34 -13.58 13.34
CA LYS A 62 7.02 -14.19 13.10
C LYS A 62 5.93 -13.22 13.52
N THR A 63 4.91 -13.10 12.69
CA THR A 63 3.65 -12.47 13.10
C THR A 63 2.82 -13.47 13.90
N GLY A 64 2.03 -12.98 14.86
CA GLY A 64 0.95 -13.78 15.43
C GLY A 64 -0.16 -14.00 14.40
N ALA A 65 -0.97 -15.04 14.60
CA ALA A 65 -2.19 -15.23 13.81
C ALA A 65 -3.15 -14.05 14.02
N HIS A 66 -3.69 -13.50 12.94
CA HIS A 66 -4.65 -12.39 12.95
C HIS A 66 -5.52 -12.43 11.68
N HIS A 67 -6.64 -11.70 11.68
CA HIS A 67 -7.53 -11.57 10.53
C HIS A 67 -7.72 -10.10 10.16
N HIS A 68 -8.01 -9.82 8.89
CA HIS A 68 -8.20 -8.46 8.37
C HIS A 68 -9.67 -8.07 8.16
N GLY A 69 -10.60 -8.90 8.64
CA GLY A 69 -12.04 -8.69 8.43
C GLY A 69 -12.46 -9.04 7.01
N PRO A 70 -13.48 -8.39 6.42
CA PRO A 70 -14.00 -8.70 5.09
C PRO A 70 -13.14 -8.10 3.96
N VAL A 71 -11.84 -8.37 3.99
CA VAL A 71 -10.85 -7.80 3.06
C VAL A 71 -10.11 -8.93 2.33
N GLU A 72 -10.02 -8.82 1.01
CA GLU A 72 -9.10 -9.65 0.22
C GLU A 72 -7.66 -9.15 0.39
N SER A 73 -6.75 -10.07 0.67
CA SER A 73 -5.34 -9.73 0.92
C SER A 73 -4.45 -10.23 -0.21
N VAL A 74 -3.58 -9.37 -0.71
CA VAL A 74 -2.57 -9.71 -1.72
C VAL A 74 -1.19 -9.42 -1.13
N ILE A 75 -0.28 -10.38 -1.27
CA ILE A 75 1.12 -10.24 -0.87
C ILE A 75 1.99 -10.57 -2.08
N TYR A 76 2.88 -9.64 -2.43
CA TYR A 76 3.89 -9.86 -3.46
C TYR A 76 5.28 -9.87 -2.82
N VAL A 77 6.00 -10.98 -2.96
CA VAL A 77 7.35 -11.13 -2.42
C VAL A 77 8.36 -10.55 -3.40
N VAL A 78 8.91 -9.38 -3.07
CA VAL A 78 9.96 -8.73 -3.87
C VAL A 78 11.29 -9.49 -3.78
N SER A 79 11.63 -9.99 -2.59
CA SER A 79 12.85 -10.78 -2.36
C SER A 79 12.72 -11.67 -1.12
N GLY A 80 13.50 -12.75 -1.08
CA GLY A 80 13.51 -13.70 0.04
C GLY A 80 12.50 -14.83 -0.12
N ARG A 81 12.16 -15.50 1.00
CA ARG A 81 11.16 -16.58 1.05
C ARG A 81 10.31 -16.43 2.29
N ALA A 82 8.98 -16.48 2.11
CA ALA A 82 7.99 -16.57 3.18
C ALA A 82 7.39 -17.99 3.22
N ARG A 83 6.99 -18.45 4.40
CA ARG A 83 6.29 -19.73 4.63
C ARG A 83 5.28 -19.58 5.75
#